data_AF-A0A508X6Y0-F1
#
_entry.id   AF-A0A508X6Y0-F1
#
_cell.length_a   1.000
_cell.length_b   1.000
_cell.length_c   1.000
_cell.angle_alpha   90.00
_cell.angle_beta   90.00
_cell.angle_gamma   90.00
#
_symmetry.space_group_name_H-M   'P 1'
#
loop_
_entity.id
_entity.type
_entity.pdbx_description
1 polymer ?
#
loop_
_entity_poly.entity_id
_entity_poly.type
_entity_poly.pdbx_seq_one_letter_code
_entity_poly.pdbx_strand_id
1 'polypeptide(L)'
;MKRLVLQHYTGALGEVEQRSMLSIRELARREGADYQFLSGNVFSEKLTPPMQKLALLDPCFDDYDVVAMLDMDVFIRSGMQESLFEQLGIGVSGPSQRRLKWAFVRKMKGLVHWRYPYWCGSLWKLDRPQRQAFRSKLPLVNLERYNNGRLEDEGVMHQLARHCRFTGGVLPGGDKWSRPSWRDDLEGAALIHVRPRISKAGGKRPKLENLSDLIRRGLIDG
;
A
#
# COMPACT_ATOMS: atom_id res chain seq x y z
N MET A 1 -12.43 18.40 -6.07
CA MET A 1 -11.37 17.81 -5.22
C MET A 1 -10.37 17.13 -6.14
N LYS A 2 -9.11 17.58 -6.17
CA LYS A 2 -8.07 17.04 -7.04
C LYS A 2 -7.46 15.78 -6.40
N ARG A 3 -7.48 14.66 -7.13
CA ARG A 3 -7.11 13.33 -6.61
C ARG A 3 -5.97 12.76 -7.44
N LEU A 4 -5.05 12.06 -6.80
CA LEU A 4 -3.94 11.39 -7.45
C LEU A 4 -3.83 9.94 -7.00
N VAL A 5 -3.61 9.05 -7.95
CA VAL A 5 -3.19 7.67 -7.71
C VAL A 5 -1.74 7.52 -8.17
N LEU A 6 -0.89 7.07 -7.25
CA LEU A 6 0.51 6.77 -7.46
C LEU A 6 0.72 5.25 -7.40
N GLN A 7 1.60 4.77 -8.27
CA GLN A 7 2.29 3.50 -8.06
C GLN A 7 3.79 3.72 -8.23
N HIS A 8 4.60 2.91 -7.55
CA HIS A 8 6.05 2.99 -7.60
C HIS A 8 6.67 1.62 -7.88
N TYR A 9 7.72 1.60 -8.71
CA TYR A 9 8.58 0.44 -8.88
C TYR A 9 10.03 0.84 -9.13
N THR A 10 10.98 0.07 -8.60
CA THR A 10 12.40 0.17 -8.96
C THR A 10 12.81 -1.08 -9.75
N GLY A 11 13.21 -0.89 -11.01
CA GLY A 11 13.68 -1.97 -11.89
C GLY A 11 12.85 -2.12 -13.15
N ALA A 12 13.10 -3.20 -13.89
CA ALA A 12 12.35 -3.53 -15.10
C ALA A 12 10.98 -4.10 -14.74
N LEU A 13 9.93 -3.58 -15.40
CA LEU A 13 8.56 -4.03 -15.16
C LEU A 13 8.31 -5.40 -15.78
N GLY A 14 7.91 -6.37 -14.96
CA GLY A 14 7.39 -7.65 -15.40
C GLY A 14 5.92 -7.58 -15.82
N GLU A 15 5.37 -8.72 -16.25
CA GLU A 15 3.98 -8.80 -16.71
C GLU A 15 2.98 -8.47 -15.60
N VAL A 16 3.24 -8.90 -14.36
CA VAL A 16 2.36 -8.61 -13.21
C VAL A 16 2.29 -7.11 -12.96
N GLU A 17 3.45 -6.44 -12.95
CA GLU A 17 3.55 -5.01 -12.76
C GLU A 17 2.83 -4.24 -13.87
N GLN A 18 3.02 -4.63 -15.14
CA GLN A 18 2.35 -3.98 -16.28
C GLN A 18 0.83 -4.12 -16.21
N ARG A 19 0.32 -5.31 -15.87
CA ARG A 19 -1.12 -5.54 -15.71
C ARG A 19 -1.69 -4.79 -14.51
N SER A 20 -0.95 -4.68 -13.40
CA SER A 20 -1.35 -3.88 -12.24
C SER A 20 -1.47 -2.41 -12.63
N MET A 21 -0.51 -1.86 -13.39
CA MET A 21 -0.60 -0.48 -13.88
C MET A 21 -1.86 -0.22 -14.72
N LEU A 22 -2.23 -1.15 -15.60
CA LEU A 22 -3.47 -1.03 -16.37
C LEU A 22 -4.70 -1.06 -15.46
N SER A 23 -4.73 -2.00 -14.51
CA SER A 23 -5.81 -2.10 -13.52
C SER A 23 -5.94 -0.83 -12.69
N ILE A 24 -4.85 -0.28 -12.15
CA ILE A 24 -4.88 0.91 -11.30
C ILE A 24 -5.09 2.21 -12.08
N ARG A 25 -4.68 2.28 -13.34
CA ARG A 25 -5.08 3.38 -14.25
C ARG A 25 -6.59 3.43 -14.44
N GLU A 26 -7.22 2.27 -14.59
CA GLU A 26 -8.68 2.18 -14.68
C GLU A 26 -9.35 2.61 -13.37
N LEU A 27 -8.75 2.33 -12.21
CA LEU A 27 -9.23 2.82 -10.90
C LEU A 27 -9.23 4.35 -10.90
N ALA A 28 -8.08 4.94 -11.25
CA ALA A 28 -7.91 6.39 -11.28
C ALA A 28 -8.94 7.04 -12.22
N ARG A 29 -9.13 6.48 -13.42
CA ARG A 29 -10.12 6.95 -14.39
C ARG A 29 -11.55 6.91 -13.82
N ARG A 30 -11.95 5.80 -13.19
CA ARG A 30 -13.29 5.64 -12.58
C ARG A 30 -13.52 6.62 -11.42
N GLU A 31 -12.47 6.93 -10.68
CA GLU A 31 -12.49 7.81 -9.50
C GLU A 31 -12.36 9.30 -9.83
N GLY A 32 -12.16 9.65 -11.11
CA GLY A 32 -11.85 11.01 -11.55
C GLY A 32 -10.53 11.53 -10.98
N ALA A 33 -9.54 10.64 -10.83
CA ALA A 33 -8.21 10.94 -10.31
C ALA A 33 -7.15 10.89 -11.41
N ASP A 34 -6.11 11.70 -11.26
CA ASP A 34 -4.91 11.60 -12.08
C ASP A 34 -4.14 10.32 -11.70
N TYR A 35 -3.39 9.75 -12.65
CA TYR A 35 -2.52 8.61 -12.42
C TYR A 35 -1.07 8.98 -12.74
N GLN A 36 -0.15 8.66 -11.85
CA GLN A 36 1.27 8.81 -12.10
C GLN A 36 2.06 7.59 -11.63
N PHE A 37 2.92 7.09 -12.50
CA PHE A 37 3.86 6.00 -12.20
C PHE A 37 5.23 6.59 -11.85
N LEU A 38 5.79 6.19 -10.72
CA LEU A 38 7.10 6.60 -10.25
C LEU A 38 8.11 5.46 -10.49
N SER A 39 9.13 5.72 -11.31
CA SER A 39 10.14 4.74 -11.65
C SER A 39 11.48 5.05 -10.99
N GLY A 40 12.13 4.04 -10.42
CA GLY A 40 13.45 4.15 -9.82
C GLY A 40 13.43 4.72 -8.41
N ASN A 41 14.59 5.16 -7.93
CA ASN A 41 14.76 5.64 -6.56
C ASN A 41 14.38 7.12 -6.43
N VAL A 42 13.08 7.40 -6.48
CA VAL A 42 12.51 8.75 -6.51
C VAL A 42 12.51 9.49 -5.17
N PHE A 43 12.57 8.78 -4.03
CA PHE A 43 12.60 9.39 -2.71
C PHE A 43 14.03 9.56 -2.19
N SER A 44 14.87 8.52 -2.38
CA SER A 44 16.27 8.57 -1.99
C SER A 44 17.06 7.47 -2.69
N GLU A 45 18.16 7.82 -3.33
CA GLU A 45 19.03 6.86 -4.03
C GLU A 45 19.59 5.76 -3.12
N LYS A 46 19.71 6.03 -1.81
CA LYS A 46 20.34 5.14 -0.81
C LYS A 46 19.37 4.16 -0.14
N LEU A 47 18.07 4.32 -0.34
CA LEU A 47 17.04 3.52 0.33
C LEU A 47 16.52 2.39 -0.56
N THR A 48 16.05 1.31 0.07
CA THR A 48 15.48 0.15 -0.63
C THR A 48 14.23 0.50 -1.43
N PRO A 49 13.84 -0.34 -2.42
CA PRO A 49 12.66 -0.08 -3.24
C PRO A 49 11.36 0.19 -2.46
N PRO A 50 10.99 -0.53 -1.39
CA PRO A 50 9.75 -0.26 -0.67
C PRO A 50 9.71 1.14 -0.02
N MET A 51 10.87 1.63 0.44
CA MET A 51 11.03 2.95 1.05
C MET A 51 10.77 4.09 0.06
N GLN A 52 10.94 3.85 -1.24
CA GLN A 52 10.74 4.88 -2.27
C GLN A 52 9.28 5.36 -2.35
N LYS A 53 8.34 4.54 -1.88
CA LYS A 53 6.94 4.93 -1.84
C LYS A 53 6.69 6.11 -0.90
N LEU A 54 7.60 6.42 0.04
CA LEU A 54 7.58 7.63 0.87
C LEU A 54 7.58 8.93 0.04
N ALA A 55 7.93 8.86 -1.25
CA ALA A 55 7.72 9.94 -2.21
C ALA A 55 6.28 10.46 -2.24
N LEU A 56 5.27 9.68 -1.81
CA LEU A 56 3.91 10.20 -1.67
C LEU A 56 3.81 11.45 -0.77
N LEU A 57 4.79 11.65 0.13
CA LEU A 57 4.85 12.79 1.03
C LEU A 57 5.45 14.04 0.39
N ASP A 58 6.02 13.96 -0.82
CA ASP A 58 6.74 15.04 -1.48
C ASP A 58 5.87 16.29 -1.73
N PRO A 59 6.41 17.52 -1.55
CA PRO A 59 5.68 18.76 -1.81
C PRO A 59 5.23 18.95 -3.26
N CYS A 60 5.83 18.27 -4.25
CA CYS A 60 5.37 18.38 -5.64
C CYS A 60 3.92 17.89 -5.84
N PHE A 61 3.39 17.11 -4.88
CA PHE A 61 2.01 16.66 -4.89
C PHE A 61 1.07 17.54 -4.05
N ASP A 62 1.52 18.67 -3.50
CA ASP A 62 0.69 19.52 -2.64
C ASP A 62 -0.49 20.18 -3.38
N ASP A 63 -0.50 20.23 -4.72
CA ASP A 63 -1.68 20.65 -5.49
C ASP A 63 -2.85 19.65 -5.41
N TYR A 64 -2.60 18.40 -5.00
CA TYR A 64 -3.62 17.37 -4.85
C TYR A 64 -4.20 17.36 -3.43
N ASP A 65 -5.53 17.32 -3.35
CA ASP A 65 -6.25 17.26 -2.07
C ASP A 65 -6.07 15.89 -1.41
N VAL A 66 -6.06 14.81 -2.21
CA VAL A 66 -5.85 13.43 -1.74
C VAL A 66 -4.93 12.69 -2.69
N VAL A 67 -3.95 11.98 -2.12
CA VAL A 67 -3.01 11.12 -2.86
C VAL A 67 -3.10 9.70 -2.31
N ALA A 68 -3.33 8.73 -3.19
CA ALA A 68 -3.28 7.30 -2.88
C ALA A 68 -2.03 6.67 -3.51
N MET A 69 -1.24 5.92 -2.75
CA MET A 69 -0.11 5.12 -3.21
C MET A 69 -0.48 3.65 -3.11
N LEU A 70 -0.39 2.91 -4.22
CA LEU A 70 -0.66 1.47 -4.28
C LEU A 70 0.59 0.69 -4.72
N ASP A 71 0.74 -0.52 -4.18
CA ASP A 71 1.77 -1.46 -4.63
C ASP A 71 1.51 -1.95 -6.07
N MET A 72 2.57 -2.41 -6.73
CA MET A 72 2.57 -2.88 -8.13
C MET A 72 2.03 -4.30 -8.33
N ASP A 73 1.63 -4.97 -7.26
CA ASP A 73 0.94 -6.26 -7.29
C ASP A 73 -0.48 -6.16 -6.72
N VAL A 74 -1.06 -4.95 -6.72
CA VAL A 74 -2.45 -4.69 -6.35
C VAL A 74 -3.31 -4.48 -7.59
N PHE A 75 -4.50 -5.06 -7.59
CA PHE A 75 -5.46 -5.03 -8.69
C PHE A 75 -6.85 -4.67 -8.18
N ILE A 76 -7.65 -3.98 -9.00
CA ILE A 76 -9.07 -3.82 -8.73
C ILE A 76 -9.77 -5.16 -8.92
N ARG A 77 -10.71 -5.47 -8.02
CA ARG A 77 -11.62 -6.61 -8.20
C ARG A 77 -12.70 -6.25 -9.24
N SER A 78 -12.97 -7.14 -10.19
CA SER A 78 -13.91 -6.90 -11.29
C SER A 78 -15.32 -6.57 -10.79
N GLY A 79 -15.94 -5.54 -11.35
CA GLY A 79 -17.25 -5.03 -10.91
C GLY A 79 -17.23 -4.25 -9.58
N MET A 80 -16.06 -3.79 -9.11
CA MET A 80 -15.98 -2.94 -7.93
C MET A 80 -16.53 -1.55 -8.22
N GLN A 81 -17.42 -1.07 -7.34
CA GLN A 81 -18.16 0.20 -7.48
C GLN A 81 -17.88 1.19 -6.34
N GLU A 82 -17.30 0.73 -5.23
CA GLU A 82 -17.08 1.58 -4.07
C GLU A 82 -15.86 2.46 -4.26
N SER A 83 -16.03 3.76 -4.06
CA SER A 83 -14.91 4.69 -4.17
C SER A 83 -13.93 4.52 -3.00
N LEU A 84 -12.64 4.36 -3.32
CA LEU A 84 -11.53 4.44 -2.38
C LEU A 84 -11.37 5.85 -1.81
N PHE A 85 -11.58 6.88 -2.64
CA PHE A 85 -11.39 8.27 -2.23
C PHE A 85 -12.44 8.73 -1.22
N GLU A 86 -13.68 8.24 -1.33
CA GLU A 86 -14.76 8.51 -0.38
C GLU A 86 -14.62 7.79 0.97
N GLN A 87 -13.72 6.81 1.09
CA GLN A 87 -13.53 6.12 2.37
C GLN A 87 -12.73 6.98 3.36
N LEU A 88 -13.18 7.03 4.61
CA LEU A 88 -12.37 7.60 5.69
C LEU A 88 -11.19 6.67 6.01
N GLY A 89 -9.99 7.21 6.18
CA GLY A 89 -8.82 6.46 6.62
C GLY A 89 -7.65 6.47 5.64
N ILE A 90 -6.53 5.94 6.13
CA ILE A 90 -5.22 6.02 5.49
C ILE A 90 -4.85 4.71 4.83
N GLY A 91 -4.91 3.59 5.56
CA GLY A 91 -4.38 2.34 5.05
C GLY A 91 -5.06 1.10 5.62
N VAL A 92 -4.55 -0.05 5.21
CA VAL A 92 -5.12 -1.35 5.56
C VAL A 92 -4.48 -1.91 6.83
N SER A 93 -5.29 -2.37 7.77
CA SER A 93 -4.81 -3.10 8.96
C SER A 93 -5.75 -4.26 9.34
N GLY A 94 -5.66 -5.35 8.59
CA GLY A 94 -6.40 -6.60 8.83
C GLY A 94 -5.87 -7.45 9.99
N PRO A 95 -6.48 -8.61 10.27
CA PRO A 95 -6.08 -9.51 11.36
C PRO A 95 -4.60 -9.91 11.33
N SER A 96 -4.07 -10.24 10.14
CA SER A 96 -2.65 -10.60 9.96
C SER A 96 -1.71 -9.44 10.31
N GLN A 97 -2.04 -8.23 9.85
CA GLN A 97 -1.26 -7.01 10.14
C GLN A 97 -1.27 -6.69 11.64
N ARG A 98 -2.41 -6.87 12.32
CA ARG A 98 -2.50 -6.71 13.78
C ARG A 98 -1.64 -7.71 14.55
N ARG A 99 -1.64 -8.99 14.14
CA ARG A 99 -0.76 -10.02 14.73
C ARG A 99 0.71 -9.68 14.51
N LEU A 100 1.06 -9.23 13.30
CA LEU A 100 2.41 -8.81 12.94
C LEU A 100 2.88 -7.62 13.79
N LYS A 101 2.04 -6.59 13.93
CA LYS A 101 2.28 -5.44 14.81
C LYS A 101 2.60 -5.88 16.23
N TRP A 102 1.80 -6.80 16.82
CA TRP A 102 2.06 -7.29 18.18
C TRP A 102 3.38 -8.04 18.29
N ALA A 103 3.76 -8.82 17.28
CA ALA A 103 5.07 -9.46 17.24
C ALA A 103 6.20 -8.43 17.19
N PHE A 104 6.05 -7.36 16.41
CA PHE A 104 7.03 -6.28 16.33
C PHE A 104 7.12 -5.43 17.59
N VAL A 105 6.01 -5.10 18.23
CA VAL A 105 6.01 -4.40 19.54
C VAL A 105 6.85 -5.16 20.58
N ARG A 106 6.79 -6.49 20.57
CA ARG A 106 7.55 -7.34 21.50
C ARG A 106 9.03 -7.46 21.12
N LYS A 107 9.33 -7.60 19.83
CA LYS A 107 10.68 -7.95 19.33
C LYS A 107 11.53 -6.74 18.93
N MET A 108 10.91 -5.65 18.51
CA MET A 108 11.56 -4.47 17.89
C MET A 108 11.38 -3.25 18.80
N LYS A 109 12.02 -3.31 19.97
CA LYS A 109 11.88 -2.30 21.04
C LYS A 109 12.14 -0.89 20.47
N GLY A 110 11.14 -0.02 20.62
CA GLY A 110 11.20 1.39 20.21
C GLY A 110 10.87 1.68 18.75
N LEU A 111 10.87 0.67 17.86
CA LEU A 111 10.57 0.83 16.42
C LEU A 111 9.08 0.67 16.09
N VAL A 112 8.33 -0.04 16.93
CA VAL A 112 6.87 -0.16 16.81
C VAL A 112 6.23 0.00 18.18
N HIS A 113 5.13 0.74 18.23
CA HIS A 113 4.43 1.09 19.45
C HIS A 113 2.96 0.67 19.39
N TRP A 114 2.45 0.09 20.48
CA TRP A 114 1.12 -0.52 20.50
C TRP A 114 -0.03 0.48 20.28
N ARG A 115 0.12 1.75 20.73
CA ARG A 115 -0.93 2.79 20.61
C ARG A 115 -1.16 3.32 19.20
N TYR A 116 -0.17 3.23 18.31
CA TYR A 116 -0.21 3.92 17.01
C TYR A 116 -0.51 2.93 15.88
N PRO A 117 -1.17 3.34 14.79
CA PRO A 117 -1.59 2.44 13.73
C PRO A 117 -0.37 1.83 13.01
N TYR A 118 -0.54 0.60 12.54
CA TYR A 118 0.46 -0.09 11.71
C TYR A 118 -0.27 -0.59 10.46
N TRP A 119 -0.05 0.10 9.35
CA TRP A 119 -0.73 -0.19 8.09
C TRP A 119 0.13 -1.10 7.22
N CYS A 120 -0.52 -1.88 6.36
CA CYS A 120 0.14 -2.60 5.29
C CYS A 120 0.67 -1.60 4.25
N GLY A 121 1.84 -1.90 3.68
CA GLY A 121 2.52 -1.05 2.70
C GLY A 121 1.85 -1.03 1.33
N SER A 122 0.86 -1.91 1.09
CA SER A 122 0.20 -2.04 -0.20
C SER A 122 -0.71 -0.89 -0.60
N LEU A 123 -1.14 -0.08 0.38
CA LEU A 123 -2.03 1.04 0.17
C LEU A 123 -1.88 2.08 1.29
N TRP A 124 -1.57 3.32 0.91
CA TRP A 124 -1.84 4.49 1.75
C TRP A 124 -2.59 5.56 0.96
N LYS A 125 -3.56 6.20 1.61
CA LYS A 125 -4.36 7.31 1.10
C LYS A 125 -4.28 8.45 2.09
N LEU A 126 -3.62 9.54 1.72
CA LEU A 126 -3.42 10.68 2.59
C LEU A 126 -4.03 11.92 1.97
N ASP A 127 -4.74 12.70 2.79
CA ASP A 127 -5.09 14.06 2.41
C ASP A 127 -3.87 15.00 2.50
N ARG A 128 -3.97 16.17 1.89
CA ARG A 128 -2.90 17.19 1.90
C ARG A 128 -2.43 17.53 3.34
N PRO A 129 -3.31 17.88 4.30
CA PRO A 129 -2.88 18.14 5.68
C PRO A 129 -2.13 16.98 6.33
N GLN A 130 -2.57 15.74 6.14
CA GLN A 130 -1.91 14.54 6.66
C GLN A 130 -0.52 14.37 6.05
N ARG A 131 -0.38 14.53 4.72
CA ARG A 131 0.92 14.46 4.04
C ARG A 131 1.88 15.52 4.56
N GLN A 132 1.42 16.77 4.69
CA GLN A 132 2.23 17.86 5.22
C GLN A 132 2.64 17.62 6.68
N ALA A 133 1.71 17.15 7.51
CA ALA A 133 2.00 16.80 8.91
C ALA A 133 3.03 15.67 8.99
N PHE A 134 2.86 14.59 8.23
CA PHE A 134 3.77 13.45 8.21
C PHE A 134 5.14 13.86 7.68
N ARG A 135 5.19 14.60 6.56
CA ARG A 135 6.42 15.16 6.00
C ARG A 135 7.18 15.99 7.04
N SER A 136 6.48 16.84 7.80
CA SER A 136 7.12 17.66 8.85
C SER A 136 7.79 16.85 9.95
N LYS A 137 7.44 15.57 10.11
CA LYS A 137 8.02 14.64 11.10
C LYS A 137 9.07 13.72 10.52
N LEU A 138 9.29 13.68 9.20
CA LEU A 138 10.34 12.86 8.58
C LEU A 138 11.72 13.07 9.21
N PRO A 139 12.19 14.31 9.51
CA PRO A 139 13.50 14.51 10.14
C PRO A 139 13.65 13.87 11.53
N LEU A 140 12.55 13.51 12.19
CA LEU A 140 12.56 12.84 13.49
C LEU A 140 12.70 11.32 13.37
N VAL A 141 12.52 10.77 12.17
CA VAL A 141 12.60 9.33 11.91
C VAL A 141 13.97 9.00 11.34
N ASN A 142 14.72 8.15 12.05
CA ASN A 142 15.95 7.58 11.51
C ASN A 142 15.59 6.51 10.45
N LEU A 143 15.56 6.93 9.18
CA LEU A 143 15.18 6.10 8.03
C LEU A 143 16.10 4.88 7.84
N GLU A 144 17.38 4.97 8.20
CA GLU A 144 18.33 3.87 8.06
C GLU A 144 17.95 2.66 8.92
N ARG A 145 17.29 2.87 10.07
CA ARG A 145 16.81 1.76 10.92
C ARG A 145 15.68 0.95 10.29
N TYR A 146 15.02 1.50 9.28
CA TYR A 146 13.93 0.86 8.55
C TYR A 146 14.39 0.33 7.19
N ASN A 147 15.49 0.85 6.66
CA ASN A 147 16.07 0.43 5.39
C ASN A 147 16.52 -1.04 5.43
N ASN A 148 16.21 -1.81 4.39
CA ASN A 148 16.63 -3.21 4.26
C ASN A 148 16.23 -4.10 5.47
N GLY A 149 14.97 -3.98 5.89
CA GLY A 149 14.46 -4.63 7.11
C GLY A 149 13.09 -5.28 6.92
N ARG A 150 12.49 -5.71 8.04
CA ARG A 150 11.12 -6.28 8.05
C ARG A 150 10.00 -5.23 8.18
N LEU A 151 10.37 -3.97 8.37
CA LEU A 151 9.44 -2.87 8.63
C LEU A 151 9.39 -1.90 7.45
N GLU A 152 10.56 -1.49 6.94
CA GLU A 152 10.70 -0.57 5.80
C GLU A 152 9.70 0.60 5.87
N ASP A 153 9.01 0.86 4.77
CA ASP A 153 8.00 1.88 4.58
C ASP A 153 6.88 1.81 5.62
N GLU A 154 6.39 0.61 5.95
CA GLU A 154 5.35 0.41 6.98
C GLU A 154 5.80 0.93 8.36
N GLY A 155 7.07 0.68 8.71
CA GLY A 155 7.67 1.14 9.95
C GLY A 155 7.88 2.65 10.00
N VAL A 156 8.31 3.25 8.87
CA VAL A 156 8.42 4.71 8.78
C VAL A 156 7.06 5.36 8.94
N MET A 157 6.06 4.90 8.18
CA MET A 157 4.68 5.42 8.27
C MET A 157 4.10 5.28 9.68
N HIS A 158 4.42 4.18 10.38
CA HIS A 158 4.08 4.00 11.79
C HIS A 158 4.73 5.05 12.71
N GLN A 159 6.02 5.35 12.54
CA GLN A 159 6.69 6.37 13.34
C GLN A 159 6.17 7.77 13.03
N LEU A 160 5.86 8.09 11.78
CA LEU A 160 5.26 9.37 11.40
C LEU A 160 3.91 9.55 12.11
N ALA A 161 3.05 8.53 12.09
CA ALA A 161 1.80 8.54 12.84
C ALA A 161 2.05 8.74 14.35
N ARG A 162 3.05 8.07 14.93
CA ARG A 162 3.43 8.25 16.34
C ARG A 162 3.90 9.67 16.66
N HIS A 163 4.76 10.27 15.84
CA HIS A 163 5.25 11.63 16.04
C HIS A 163 4.13 12.68 15.88
N CYS A 164 3.13 12.39 15.03
CA CYS A 164 1.92 13.19 14.90
C CYS A 164 0.84 12.87 15.95
N ARG A 165 1.08 11.93 16.88
CA ARG A 165 0.10 11.41 17.84
C ARG A 165 -1.19 10.89 17.21
N PHE A 166 -1.12 10.42 15.97
CA PHE A 166 -2.25 9.94 15.19
C PHE A 166 -2.58 8.47 15.52
N THR A 167 -3.79 8.18 16.01
CA THR A 167 -4.16 6.85 16.53
C THR A 167 -5.20 6.10 15.67
N GLY A 168 -5.66 6.67 14.56
CA GLY A 168 -6.73 6.13 13.72
C GLY A 168 -6.28 5.68 12.33
N GLY A 169 -7.15 5.90 11.33
CA GLY A 169 -6.81 5.82 9.91
C GLY A 169 -6.79 4.41 9.29
N VAL A 170 -7.51 3.45 9.85
CA VAL A 170 -7.76 2.17 9.17
C VAL A 170 -8.96 2.35 8.22
N LEU A 171 -8.82 1.94 6.96
CA LEU A 171 -9.92 1.99 6.00
C LEU A 171 -11.08 1.07 6.44
N PRO A 172 -12.35 1.50 6.32
CA PRO A 172 -13.54 0.69 6.55
C PRO A 172 -13.49 -0.63 5.78
N GLY A 173 -13.84 -1.73 6.44
CA GLY A 173 -13.72 -3.07 5.86
C GLY A 173 -12.30 -3.65 5.85
N GLY A 174 -11.29 -2.90 6.32
CA GLY A 174 -9.95 -3.41 6.58
C GLY A 174 -9.26 -4.02 5.37
N ASP A 175 -9.05 -5.34 5.40
CA ASP A 175 -8.37 -6.10 4.33
C ASP A 175 -9.18 -6.20 3.03
N LYS A 176 -10.41 -5.68 2.98
CA LYS A 176 -11.13 -5.41 1.72
C LYS A 176 -10.33 -4.61 0.71
N TRP A 177 -9.56 -3.61 1.17
CA TRP A 177 -8.80 -2.70 0.31
C TRP A 177 -7.40 -3.19 -0.01
N SER A 178 -7.04 -4.41 0.38
CA SER A 178 -5.80 -5.08 -0.03
C SER A 178 -5.91 -6.55 0.32
N ARG A 179 -6.87 -7.24 -0.27
CA ARG A 179 -7.18 -8.61 0.11
C ARG A 179 -6.15 -9.57 -0.49
N PRO A 180 -5.43 -10.35 0.30
CA PRO A 180 -4.43 -11.27 -0.26
C PRO A 180 -5.08 -12.31 -1.17
N SER A 181 -4.50 -12.54 -2.35
CA SER A 181 -5.02 -13.45 -3.38
C SER A 181 -5.18 -14.92 -2.97
N TRP A 182 -4.63 -15.33 -1.83
CA TRP A 182 -4.76 -16.69 -1.30
C TRP A 182 -5.98 -16.88 -0.40
N ARG A 183 -6.75 -15.82 -0.14
CA ARG A 183 -8.02 -15.91 0.59
C ARG A 183 -9.11 -16.51 -0.30
N ASP A 184 -10.08 -17.17 0.34
CA ASP A 184 -11.17 -17.84 -0.37
C ASP A 184 -12.35 -16.90 -0.69
N ASP A 185 -12.53 -15.83 0.09
CA ASP A 185 -13.64 -14.85 0.00
C ASP A 185 -13.24 -13.57 -0.76
N LEU A 186 -12.71 -13.75 -1.98
CA LEU A 186 -12.23 -12.63 -2.81
C LEU A 186 -13.38 -11.80 -3.40
N GLU A 187 -14.59 -12.33 -3.44
CA GLU A 187 -15.81 -11.64 -3.88
C GLU A 187 -16.10 -10.41 -3.02
N GLY A 188 -15.72 -10.47 -1.73
CA GLY A 188 -15.85 -9.35 -0.80
C GLY A 188 -14.73 -8.31 -0.90
N ALA A 189 -13.74 -8.48 -1.79
CA ALA A 189 -12.63 -7.55 -1.96
C ALA A 189 -13.04 -6.31 -2.80
N ALA A 190 -12.43 -5.17 -2.50
CA ALA A 190 -12.39 -4.03 -3.41
C ALA A 190 -11.10 -4.07 -4.24
N LEU A 191 -9.98 -4.36 -3.57
CA LEU A 191 -8.67 -4.53 -4.18
C LEU A 191 -8.09 -5.88 -3.78
N ILE A 192 -7.45 -6.57 -4.72
CA ILE A 192 -6.79 -7.85 -4.52
C ILE A 192 -5.28 -7.65 -4.59
N HIS A 193 -4.58 -8.05 -3.52
CA HIS A 193 -3.12 -8.07 -3.45
C HIS A 193 -2.60 -9.44 -3.91
N VAL A 194 -2.04 -9.49 -5.11
CA VAL A 194 -1.53 -10.71 -5.73
C VAL A 194 -0.20 -11.11 -5.11
N ARG A 195 -0.25 -12.09 -4.21
CA ARG A 195 0.91 -12.63 -3.53
C ARG A 195 1.30 -13.98 -4.14
N PRO A 196 2.58 -14.40 -4.02
CA PRO A 196 2.94 -15.80 -4.22
C PRO A 196 2.13 -16.68 -3.26
N ARG A 197 1.59 -17.81 -3.73
CA ARG A 197 0.88 -18.75 -2.86
C ARG A 197 1.90 -19.77 -2.37
N ILE A 198 2.10 -19.84 -1.06
CA ILE A 198 2.88 -20.91 -0.43
C ILE A 198 1.88 -21.98 -0.01
N SER A 199 1.89 -23.14 -0.66
CA SER A 199 1.04 -24.25 -0.25
C SER A 199 1.53 -24.81 1.09
N LYS A 200 0.62 -25.44 1.87
CA LYS A 200 1.01 -26.16 3.09
C LYS A 200 2.00 -27.30 2.81
N ALA A 201 2.01 -27.81 1.58
CA ALA A 201 2.93 -28.83 1.08
C ALA A 201 4.26 -28.27 0.52
N GLY A 202 4.53 -26.96 0.69
CA GLY A 202 5.82 -26.34 0.32
C GLY A 202 5.95 -25.84 -1.11
N GLY A 203 4.98 -26.09 -1.99
CA GLY A 203 4.96 -25.58 -3.36
C GLY A 203 4.71 -24.07 -3.39
N LYS A 204 5.58 -23.30 -4.05
CA LYS A 204 5.37 -21.87 -4.32
C LYS A 204 4.75 -21.70 -5.70
N ARG A 205 3.52 -21.21 -5.77
CA ARG A 205 2.92 -20.77 -7.03
C ARG A 205 3.39 -19.35 -7.34
N PRO A 206 4.00 -19.09 -8.51
CA PRO A 206 4.40 -17.75 -8.95
C PRO A 206 3.24 -16.76 -8.96
N LYS A 207 3.54 -15.46 -8.79
CA LYS A 207 2.52 -14.39 -8.83
C LYS A 207 1.75 -14.39 -10.15
N LEU A 208 2.45 -14.57 -11.27
CA LEU A 208 1.84 -14.55 -12.60
C LEU A 208 0.77 -15.63 -12.76
N GLU A 209 1.04 -16.85 -12.30
CA GLU A 209 0.03 -17.91 -12.36
C GLU A 209 -1.18 -17.64 -11.47
N ASN A 210 -0.98 -17.02 -10.30
CA ASN A 210 -2.08 -16.58 -9.44
C ASN A 210 -2.91 -15.49 -10.13
N LEU A 211 -2.26 -14.55 -10.81
CA LEU A 211 -2.94 -13.52 -11.57
C LEU A 211 -3.79 -14.14 -12.70
N SER A 212 -3.22 -15.06 -13.47
CA SER A 212 -3.95 -15.75 -14.55
C SER A 212 -5.15 -16.55 -14.04
N ASP A 213 -5.06 -17.15 -12.85
CA ASP A 213 -6.20 -17.83 -12.21
C ASP A 213 -7.32 -16.85 -11.84
N LEU A 214 -6.97 -15.69 -11.26
CA LEU A 214 -7.93 -14.66 -10.88
C LEU A 214 -8.64 -14.06 -12.11
N ILE A 215 -7.91 -13.86 -13.21
CA ILE A 215 -8.48 -13.42 -14.49
C ILE A 215 -9.44 -14.48 -15.05
N ARG A 216 -9.03 -15.76 -15.06
CA ARG A 216 -9.88 -16.86 -15.54
C ARG A 216 -11.17 -16.99 -14.74
N ARG A 217 -11.13 -16.69 -13.44
CA ARG A 217 -12.28 -16.68 -12.54
C ARG A 217 -13.14 -15.41 -12.66
N GLY A 218 -12.74 -14.44 -13.48
CA GLY A 218 -13.45 -13.16 -13.62
C GLY A 218 -13.35 -12.27 -12.38
N LEU A 219 -12.37 -12.49 -11.49
CA LEU A 219 -12.18 -11.69 -10.28
C LEU A 219 -11.34 -10.44 -10.54
N ILE A 220 -10.51 -10.45 -11.58
CA ILE A 220 -9.70 -9.33 -12.06
C ILE A 220 -9.92 -9.25 -13.58
N ASP A 221 -10.03 -8.04 -14.11
CA ASP A 221 -10.14 -7.82 -15.56
C ASP A 221 -8.81 -8.16 -16.26
N GLY A 222 -8.90 -8.82 -17.43
CA GLY A 222 -7.76 -9.38 -18.17
C GLY A 222 -6.96 -8.38 -18.99
#